data_AF-A0A6M3L6H0-F1
#
_entry.id   AF-A0A6M3L6H0-F1
#
_cell.length_a   1.000
_cell.length_b   1.000
_cell.length_c   1.000
_cell.angle_alpha   90.00
_cell.angle_beta   90.00
_cell.angle_gamma   90.00
#
_symmetry.space_group_name_H-M   'P 1'
#
loop_
_entity.id
_entity.type
_entity.pdbx_description
1 polymer ?
#
loop_
_entity_poly.entity_id
_entity_poly.type
_entity_poly.pdbx_seq_one_letter_code
_entity_poly.pdbx_strand_id
1 'polypeptide(L)'
;MFILSALIISIVVCYLLAIFLDSDIGDICLVFVVIFGAILLGFLLALPLNHMEVNAKIKEFESVNNSISETRKAGIDLQDATITIKIIECNREIANLQFWNDTTFGLWIPDATEDLEYLK
;
A
#
# COMPACT_ATOMS: atom_id res chain seq x y z
N MET A 1 13.20 -1.63 2.79
CA MET A 1 14.18 -2.24 1.86
C MET A 1 14.99 -3.39 2.47
N PHE A 2 15.62 -3.20 3.64
CA PHE A 2 16.52 -4.19 4.27
C PHE A 2 15.90 -5.58 4.53
N ILE A 3 14.62 -5.65 4.92
CA ILE A 3 13.93 -6.91 5.21
C ILE A 3 13.67 -7.73 3.94
N LEU A 4 13.25 -7.08 2.85
CA LEU A 4 13.01 -7.75 1.57
C LEU A 4 14.31 -8.32 0.99
N SER A 5 15.39 -7.53 1.03
CA SER A 5 16.72 -8.00 0.61
C SER A 5 17.23 -9.16 1.46
N ALA A 6 17.03 -9.13 2.78
CA ALA A 6 17.43 -10.22 3.66
C ALA A 6 16.63 -11.51 3.39
N LEU A 7 15.33 -11.40 3.08
CA LEU A 7 14.48 -12.54 2.75
C LEU A 7 14.90 -13.20 1.42
N ILE A 8 15.18 -12.39 0.40
CA ILE A 8 15.68 -12.88 -0.90
C ILE A 8 17.03 -13.59 -0.72
N ILE A 9 17.96 -12.99 0.03
CA ILE A 9 19.27 -13.59 0.31
C ILE A 9 19.11 -14.92 1.04
N SER A 10 18.23 -14.99 2.06
CA SER A 10 17.94 -16.23 2.80
C SER A 10 17.42 -17.35 1.89
N ILE A 11 16.48 -17.04 1.00
CA ILE A 11 15.95 -18.01 0.02
C ILE A 11 17.06 -18.52 -0.90
N VAL A 12 17.91 -17.62 -1.42
CA VAL A 12 19.02 -17.99 -2.30
C VAL A 12 20.04 -18.88 -1.58
N VAL A 13 20.41 -18.55 -0.34
CA VAL A 13 21.34 -19.37 0.45
C VAL A 13 20.74 -20.75 0.74
N CYS A 14 19.48 -20.84 1.17
CA CYS A 14 18.81 -22.12 1.40
C CYS A 14 18.69 -22.96 0.14
N TYR A 15 18.40 -22.34 -1.02
CA TYR A 15 18.34 -23.03 -2.29
C TYR A 15 19.70 -23.59 -2.73
N LEU A 16 20.77 -22.79 -2.58
CA LEU A 16 22.13 -23.25 -2.89
C LEU A 16 22.56 -24.39 -1.96
N LEU A 17 22.30 -24.27 -0.66
CA LEU A 17 22.58 -25.33 0.31
C LEU A 17 21.83 -26.63 -0.04
N ALA A 18 20.57 -26.54 -0.48
CA ALA A 18 19.80 -27.71 -0.90
C ALA A 18 20.38 -28.42 -2.13
N ILE A 19 20.99 -27.68 -3.07
CA ILE A 19 21.61 -28.26 -4.28
C ILE A 19 22.95 -28.93 -3.96
N PHE A 20 23.74 -28.35 -3.06
CA PHE A 20 25.12 -28.80 -2.79
C PHE A 20 25.22 -29.85 -1.67
N LEU A 21 24.19 -30.02 -0.84
CA LEU A 21 24.18 -30.99 0.26
C LEU A 21 23.25 -32.17 -0.07
N ASP A 22 23.84 -33.31 -0.45
CA ASP A 22 23.14 -34.58 -0.68
C ASP A 22 22.83 -35.28 0.66
N SER A 23 21.87 -34.74 1.42
CA SER A 23 21.51 -35.20 2.76
C SER A 23 20.12 -34.74 3.18
N ASP A 24 19.59 -35.28 4.28
CA ASP A 24 18.33 -34.86 4.94
C ASP A 24 18.22 -33.33 5.16
N ILE A 25 19.35 -32.62 5.20
CA ILE A 25 19.41 -31.15 5.31
C ILE A 25 18.88 -30.48 4.03
N GLY A 26 19.11 -31.07 2.86
CA GLY A 26 18.63 -30.56 1.57
C GLY A 26 17.10 -30.52 1.49
N ASP A 27 16.44 -31.58 1.97
CA ASP A 27 14.97 -31.65 2.02
C ASP A 27 14.39 -30.58 2.95
N ILE A 28 15.00 -30.36 4.12
CA ILE A 28 14.60 -29.30 5.05
C ILE A 28 14.75 -27.92 4.40
N CYS A 29 15.89 -27.66 3.75
CA CYS A 29 16.14 -26.41 3.04
C CYS A 29 15.12 -26.17 1.91
N LEU A 30 14.71 -27.22 1.18
CA LEU A 30 13.71 -27.11 0.12
C LEU A 30 12.34 -26.72 0.68
N VAL A 31 11.91 -27.31 1.81
CA VAL A 31 10.68 -26.91 2.49
C VAL A 31 10.71 -25.44 2.89
N PHE A 32 11.83 -24.95 3.42
CA PHE A 32 11.99 -23.53 3.76
C PHE A 32 11.91 -22.63 2.52
N VAL A 33 12.53 -23.02 1.40
CA VAL A 33 12.45 -22.28 0.14
C VAL A 33 11.00 -22.17 -0.34
N VAL A 34 10.23 -23.25 -0.26
CA VAL A 34 8.81 -23.25 -0.66
C VAL A 34 7.99 -22.32 0.24
N ILE A 35 8.15 -22.40 1.56
CA ILE A 35 7.41 -21.57 2.51
C ILE A 35 7.76 -20.08 2.33
N PHE A 36 9.05 -19.74 2.35
CA PHE A 36 9.48 -18.35 2.20
C PHE A 36 9.20 -17.81 0.80
N GLY A 37 9.30 -18.65 -0.22
CA GLY A 37 8.93 -18.32 -1.60
C GLY A 37 7.44 -17.97 -1.71
N ALA A 38 6.57 -18.76 -1.09
CA ALA A 38 5.12 -18.47 -1.06
C ALA A 38 4.80 -17.16 -0.34
N ILE A 39 5.46 -16.91 0.81
CA ILE A 39 5.32 -15.66 1.57
C ILE A 39 5.78 -14.47 0.71
N LEU A 40 6.96 -14.57 0.09
CA LEU A 40 7.50 -13.51 -0.77
C LEU A 40 6.55 -13.21 -1.93
N LEU A 41 6.01 -14.25 -2.57
CA LEU A 41 5.05 -14.10 -3.67
C LEU A 41 3.76 -13.40 -3.20
N GLY A 42 3.27 -13.74 -2.00
CA GLY A 42 2.16 -13.03 -1.37
C GLY A 42 2.44 -11.54 -1.16
N PHE A 43 3.63 -11.18 -0.64
CA PHE A 43 4.05 -9.78 -0.50
C PHE A 43 4.15 -9.06 -1.85
N LEU A 44 4.67 -9.73 -2.87
CA LEU A 44 4.85 -9.16 -4.20
C LEU A 44 3.51 -8.85 -4.88
N LEU A 45 2.49 -9.69 -4.65
CA LEU A 45 1.13 -9.47 -5.15
C LEU A 45 0.35 -8.44 -4.32
N ALA A 46 0.61 -8.36 -3.01
CA ALA A 46 -0.06 -7.39 -2.13
C ALA A 46 0.31 -5.93 -2.48
N LEU A 47 1.52 -5.69 -2.99
CA LEU A 47 1.99 -4.35 -3.35
C LEU A 47 1.15 -3.69 -4.45
N PRO A 48 0.99 -4.28 -5.65
CA PRO A 48 0.17 -3.67 -6.70
C PRO A 48 -1.31 -3.58 -6.30
N LEU A 49 -1.83 -4.55 -5.53
CA LEU A 49 -3.20 -4.49 -5.03
C LEU A 49 -3.41 -3.28 -4.10
N ASN A 50 -2.49 -3.04 -3.16
CA ASN A 50 -2.56 -1.89 -2.28
C ASN A 50 -2.43 -0.57 -3.06
N HIS A 51 -1.52 -0.50 -4.04
CA HIS A 51 -1.43 0.67 -4.92
C HIS A 51 -2.72 0.94 -5.70
N MET A 52 -3.42 -0.10 -6.16
CA MET A 52 -4.72 0.06 -6.82
C MET A 52 -5.78 0.61 -5.85
N GLU A 53 -5.86 0.08 -4.63
CA GLU A 53 -6.79 0.56 -3.61
C GLU A 53 -6.53 2.01 -3.23
N VAL A 54 -5.27 2.37 -2.99
CA VAL A 54 -4.92 3.77 -2.66
C VAL A 54 -5.23 4.68 -3.83
N ASN A 55 -4.89 4.32 -5.07
CA ASN A 55 -5.25 5.12 -6.24
C ASN A 55 -6.77 5.29 -6.42
N ALA A 56 -7.57 4.28 -6.05
CA ALA A 56 -9.03 4.40 -6.05
C ALA A 56 -9.51 5.44 -5.03
N LYS A 57 -8.90 5.47 -3.83
CA LYS A 57 -9.17 6.49 -2.80
C LYS A 57 -8.77 7.90 -3.24
N ILE A 58 -7.63 8.05 -3.93
CA ILE A 58 -7.21 9.34 -4.51
C ILE A 58 -8.28 9.84 -5.49
N LYS A 59 -8.79 8.97 -6.37
CA LYS A 59 -9.86 9.34 -7.30
C LYS A 59 -11.18 9.69 -6.60
N GLU A 60 -11.52 8.98 -5.52
CA GLU A 60 -12.68 9.32 -4.69
C GLU A 60 -12.51 10.73 -4.12
N PHE A 61 -11.33 11.04 -3.59
CA PHE A 61 -11.00 12.36 -3.06
C PHE A 61 -11.17 13.49 -4.10
N GLU A 62 -10.59 13.31 -5.28
CA GLU A 62 -10.71 14.27 -6.40
C GLU A 62 -12.18 14.46 -6.81
N SER A 63 -12.96 13.37 -6.86
CA SER A 63 -14.39 13.41 -7.18
C SER A 63 -15.20 14.20 -6.15
N VAL A 64 -14.92 13.98 -4.85
CA VAL A 64 -15.55 14.73 -3.75
C VAL A 64 -15.19 16.22 -3.83
N ASN A 65 -13.91 16.54 -4.05
CA ASN A 65 -13.45 17.92 -4.22
C ASN A 65 -14.16 18.63 -5.39
N ASN A 66 -14.24 17.96 -6.53
CA ASN A 66 -14.90 18.49 -7.73
C ASN A 66 -16.39 18.74 -7.46
N SER A 67 -17.08 17.77 -6.85
CA SER A 67 -18.51 17.87 -6.51
C SER A 67 -18.80 19.04 -5.56
N ILE A 68 -17.96 19.24 -4.54
CA ILE A 68 -18.06 20.39 -3.62
C ILE A 68 -17.85 21.70 -4.40
N SER A 69 -16.84 21.76 -5.27
CA SER A 69 -16.51 22.95 -6.04
C SER A 69 -17.63 23.34 -7.03
N GLU A 70 -18.22 22.36 -7.72
CA GLU A 70 -19.33 22.59 -8.64
C GLU A 70 -20.58 23.04 -7.90
N THR A 71 -20.85 22.45 -6.73
CA THR A 71 -22.06 22.82 -6.00
C THR A 71 -21.97 24.23 -5.41
N ARG A 72 -20.79 24.62 -4.91
CA ARG A 72 -20.52 26.01 -4.50
C ARG A 72 -20.71 26.99 -5.65
N LYS A 73 -20.27 26.64 -6.87
CA LYS A 73 -20.47 27.47 -8.08
C LYS A 73 -21.94 27.55 -8.50
N ALA A 74 -22.70 26.48 -8.32
CA ALA A 74 -24.12 26.41 -8.64
C ALA A 74 -25.01 27.13 -7.62
N GLY A 75 -24.47 27.55 -6.46
CA GLY A 75 -25.22 28.24 -5.42
C GLY A 75 -26.29 27.36 -4.77
N ILE A 76 -26.15 26.03 -4.84
CA ILE A 76 -27.08 25.09 -4.22
C ILE A 76 -26.67 24.95 -2.75
N ASP A 77 -27.62 25.22 -1.87
CA ASP A 77 -27.47 25.04 -0.43
C ASP A 77 -27.50 23.55 -0.11
N LEU A 78 -26.32 22.96 0.06
CA LEU A 78 -26.18 21.56 0.46
C LEU A 78 -26.37 21.43 1.98
N GLN A 79 -26.70 20.23 2.46
CA GLN A 79 -26.66 19.96 3.90
C GLN A 79 -25.22 20.02 4.41
N ASP A 80 -24.86 21.16 5.00
CA ASP A 80 -23.52 21.47 5.50
C ASP A 80 -22.94 20.38 6.40
N ALA A 81 -23.76 19.76 7.25
CA ALA A 81 -23.33 18.71 8.16
C ALA A 81 -22.81 17.46 7.42
N THR A 82 -23.50 17.02 6.36
CA THR A 82 -23.14 15.82 5.61
C THR A 82 -21.84 16.02 4.83
N ILE A 83 -21.65 17.19 4.23
CA ILE A 83 -20.42 17.54 3.52
C ILE A 83 -19.26 17.66 4.49
N THR A 84 -19.47 18.33 5.62
CA THR A 84 -18.44 18.51 6.64
C THR A 84 -17.96 17.15 7.16
N ILE A 85 -18.87 16.20 7.40
CA ILE A 85 -18.52 14.83 7.79
C ILE A 85 -17.66 14.16 6.71
N LYS A 86 -18.05 14.25 5.43
CA LYS A 86 -17.30 13.62 4.34
C LYS A 86 -15.92 14.26 4.13
N ILE A 87 -15.80 15.58 4.27
CA ILE A 87 -14.53 16.31 4.25
C ILE A 87 -13.61 15.81 5.37
N ILE A 88 -14.13 15.69 6.61
CA ILE A 88 -13.36 15.20 7.75
C ILE A 88 -12.89 13.77 7.50
N GLU A 89 -13.75 12.90 6.96
CA GLU A 89 -13.42 11.52 6.63
C GLU A 89 -12.28 11.45 5.61
N CYS A 90 -12.42 12.15 4.48
CA CYS A 90 -11.41 12.22 3.43
C CYS A 90 -10.07 12.76 3.93
N ASN A 91 -10.09 13.86 4.70
CA ASN A 91 -8.86 14.46 5.24
C ASN A 91 -8.17 13.54 6.24
N ARG A 92 -8.93 12.81 7.08
CA ARG A 92 -8.37 11.82 7.99
C ARG A 92 -7.70 10.68 7.23
N GLU A 93 -8.29 10.23 6.14
CA GLU A 93 -7.69 9.17 5.32
C GLU A 93 -6.40 9.61 4.63
N ILE A 94 -6.36 10.83 4.07
CA ILE A 94 -5.13 11.41 3.50
C ILE A 94 -4.05 11.54 4.56
N ALA A 95 -4.37 12.07 5.74
CA ALA A 95 -3.39 12.23 6.82
C ALA A 95 -2.76 10.88 7.22
N ASN A 96 -3.57 9.81 7.23
CA ASN A 96 -3.09 8.46 7.50
C ASN A 96 -2.18 7.96 6.36
N LEU A 97 -2.57 8.15 5.10
CA LEU A 97 -1.75 7.74 3.95
C LEU A 97 -0.41 8.49 3.90
N GLN A 98 -0.42 9.80 4.12
CA GLN A 98 0.78 10.63 4.20
C GLN A 98 1.71 10.19 5.35
N PHE A 99 1.14 9.90 6.53
CA PHE A 99 1.92 9.36 7.66
C PHE A 99 2.65 8.07 7.30
N TRP A 100 1.96 7.12 6.66
CA TRP A 100 2.57 5.84 6.30
C TRP A 100 3.55 5.97 5.13
N ASN A 101 3.36 6.95 4.24
CA ASN A 101 4.26 7.21 3.11
C ASN A 101 5.69 7.55 3.61
N ASP A 102 5.79 8.31 4.69
CA ASP A 102 7.08 8.67 5.33
C ASP A 102 7.75 7.51 6.08
N THR A 103 7.10 6.35 6.20
CA THR A 103 7.64 5.19 6.93
C THR A 103 8.32 4.17 6.02
N THR A 104 8.88 3.12 6.62
CA THR A 104 9.37 1.95 5.87
C THR A 104 8.27 1.23 5.06
N PHE A 105 7.00 1.53 5.33
CA PHE A 105 5.84 1.04 4.59
C PHE A 105 5.38 1.97 3.46
N GLY A 106 6.09 3.08 3.19
CA GLY A 106 5.77 3.98 2.10
C GLY A 106 5.82 3.34 0.72
N LEU A 107 6.60 2.27 0.54
CA LEU A 107 6.62 1.49 -0.71
C LEU A 107 5.23 1.00 -1.16
N TRP A 108 4.31 0.80 -0.21
CA TRP A 108 2.95 0.33 -0.47
C TRP A 108 1.95 1.48 -0.74
N ILE A 109 2.41 2.72 -0.71
CA ILE A 109 1.61 3.91 -0.91
C ILE A 109 2.16 4.64 -2.15
N PRO A 110 1.31 5.08 -3.09
CA PRO A 110 1.76 5.85 -4.23
C PRO A 110 2.25 7.25 -3.81
N ASP A 111 3.33 7.72 -4.44
CA ASP A 111 3.89 9.06 -4.22
C ASP A 111 2.85 10.18 -4.43
N ALA A 112 1.88 9.97 -5.32
CA ALA A 112 0.78 10.90 -5.58
C ALA A 112 -0.06 11.27 -4.33
N THR A 113 0.05 10.51 -3.24
CA THR A 113 -0.61 10.85 -1.96
C THR A 113 0.07 11.99 -1.20
N GLU A 114 1.37 12.23 -1.44
CA GLU A 114 2.13 13.31 -0.80
C GLU A 114 1.65 14.68 -1.29
N ASP A 115 1.27 14.78 -2.57
CA ASP A 115 0.82 16.01 -3.23
C ASP A 115 -0.64 16.38 -2.93
N LEU A 116 -1.39 15.56 -2.18
CA LEU A 116 -2.80 15.81 -1.89
C LEU A 116 -2.98 16.87 -0.80
N GLU A 117 -3.62 17.99 -1.18
CA GLU A 117 -4.07 19.01 -0.25
C GLU A 117 -5.40 18.64 0.43
N TYR A 118 -5.54 18.98 1.71
CA TYR A 118 -6.79 18.77 2.45
C TYR A 118 -7.98 19.57 1.87
N LEU A 119 -9.17 18.95 1.85
CA LEU A 119 -10.41 19.61 1.43
C LEU A 119 -10.82 20.70 2.43
N LYS A 120 -11.39 21.77 1.87
CA LYS A 120 -11.90 22.96 2.58
C LYS A 120 -13.35 23.21 2.22
#